data_AF-A0A8H2ZTR9-F1
#
_entry.id   AF-A0A8H2ZTR9-F1
#
_cell.length_a   1.000
_cell.length_b   1.000
_cell.length_c   1.000
_cell.angle_alpha   90.00
_cell.angle_beta   90.00
_cell.angle_gamma   90.00
#
_symmetry.space_group_name_H-M   'P 1'
#
loop_
_entity.id
_entity.type
_entity.pdbx_description
1 polymer ?
#
loop_
_entity_poly.entity_id
_entity_poly.type
_entity_poly.pdbx_seq_one_letter_code
_entity_poly.pdbx_strand_id
1 'polypeptide(L)'
;MVIPFDGFKKFPQERSFGFGIMGHNIVALRGEEARKTFFSRGDLSFTEGYQLLFGGGPSTKDISQDTPDRDDQEQLSFFLRHLTPLLKNDRLAQLTPDLMSDIERNMKSWDETGKFDPFEVMYSTVFQLTIRAAGAREIADSVERCKHLEELYWKVEKGSTAASLLLPWLPSKA
;
A
#
# COMPACT_ATOMS: atom_id res chain seq x y z
N MET A 1 -19.35 -0.96 33.52
CA MET A 1 -18.70 -2.24 33.88
C MET A 1 -17.34 -2.24 33.22
N VAL A 2 -16.29 -2.01 34.01
CA VAL A 2 -14.90 -1.83 33.53
C VAL A 2 -14.32 -3.23 33.31
N ILE A 3 -13.96 -3.56 32.08
CA ILE A 3 -13.25 -4.82 31.77
C ILE A 3 -11.78 -4.60 32.13
N PRO A 4 -11.18 -5.41 33.03
CA PRO A 4 -9.79 -5.23 33.42
C PRO A 4 -8.86 -5.65 32.27
N PHE A 5 -7.93 -4.76 31.93
CA PHE A 5 -6.78 -5.05 31.07
C PHE A 5 -5.79 -5.92 31.87
N ASP A 6 -5.97 -7.24 31.84
CA ASP A 6 -4.94 -8.17 32.29
C ASP A 6 -3.84 -8.26 31.23
N GLY A 7 -2.66 -7.78 31.60
CA GLY A 7 -1.49 -7.67 30.76
C GLY A 7 -0.98 -8.99 30.18
N PHE A 8 -0.32 -8.84 29.04
CA PHE A 8 0.56 -9.78 28.34
C PHE A 8 0.90 -11.08 29.09
N LYS A 9 0.15 -12.16 28.79
CA LYS A 9 0.64 -13.52 29.01
C LYS A 9 1.21 -14.05 27.71
N LYS A 10 2.55 -14.14 27.63
CA LYS A 10 3.26 -14.89 26.58
C LYS A 10 3.52 -16.30 27.11
N PHE A 11 2.96 -17.32 26.47
CA PHE A 11 3.42 -18.69 26.68
C PHE A 11 4.34 -19.10 25.52
N PRO A 12 5.56 -19.63 25.78
CA PRO A 12 6.53 -20.00 24.72
C PRO A 12 6.03 -21.04 23.71
N GLN A 13 4.93 -21.74 24.04
CA GLN A 13 4.32 -22.79 23.21
C GLN A 13 3.13 -22.29 22.37
N GLU A 14 2.67 -21.05 22.59
CA GLU A 14 1.53 -20.50 21.86
C GLU A 14 1.95 -20.02 20.47
N ARG A 15 1.34 -20.63 19.45
CA ARG A 15 1.56 -20.31 18.03
C ARG A 15 0.71 -19.12 17.55
N SER A 16 -0.12 -18.59 18.42
CA SER A 16 -0.98 -17.44 18.20
C SER A 16 -1.14 -16.62 19.47
N PHE A 17 -1.25 -15.30 19.34
CA PHE A 17 -1.54 -14.38 20.44
C PHE A 17 -2.68 -13.46 20.04
N GLY A 18 -3.61 -13.19 20.95
CA GLY A 18 -4.79 -12.37 20.68
C GLY A 18 -4.88 -11.14 21.58
N PHE A 19 -5.34 -10.01 21.05
CA PHE A 19 -5.68 -8.82 21.83
C PHE A 19 -6.83 -8.04 21.18
N GLY A 20 -7.58 -7.30 22.01
CA GLY A 20 -8.67 -6.43 21.54
C GLY A 20 -8.20 -4.99 21.31
N ILE A 21 -8.68 -4.35 20.25
CA ILE A 21 -8.50 -2.93 19.97
C ILE A 21 -9.78 -2.33 19.38
N MET A 22 -10.38 -1.35 20.07
CA MET A 22 -11.55 -0.58 19.59
C MET A 22 -12.67 -1.44 18.95
N GLY A 23 -13.03 -2.57 19.58
CA GLY A 23 -14.08 -3.47 19.08
C GLY A 23 -13.60 -4.54 18.09
N HIS A 24 -12.35 -4.51 17.66
CA HIS A 24 -11.72 -5.54 16.83
C HIS A 24 -10.90 -6.51 17.69
N ASN A 25 -11.00 -7.80 17.39
CA ASN A 25 -10.14 -8.83 17.97
C ASN A 25 -9.01 -9.16 17.00
N ILE A 26 -7.79 -8.82 17.38
CA ILE A 26 -6.59 -9.07 16.58
C ILE A 26 -5.98 -10.39 17.02
N VAL A 27 -5.76 -11.30 16.08
CA VAL A 27 -5.05 -12.56 16.33
C VAL A 27 -3.76 -12.57 15.52
N ALA A 28 -2.63 -12.41 16.21
CA ALA A 28 -1.30 -12.53 15.63
C ALA A 28 -0.90 -13.99 15.53
N LEU A 29 -0.53 -14.43 14.32
CA LEU A 29 -0.11 -15.80 14.02
C LEU A 29 1.41 -15.87 13.85
N ARG A 30 2.04 -16.96 14.34
CA ARG A 30 3.49 -17.17 14.23
C ARG A 30 3.82 -18.57 13.73
N GLY A 31 4.81 -18.64 12.84
CA GLY A 31 5.37 -19.89 12.32
C GLY A 31 4.78 -20.30 10.98
N GLU A 32 5.46 -21.24 10.33
CA GLU A 32 5.10 -21.69 8.98
C GLU A 32 3.71 -22.32 8.91
N GLU A 33 3.40 -23.23 9.83
CA GLU A 33 2.10 -23.91 9.88
C GLU A 33 0.94 -22.92 10.08
N ALA A 34 1.12 -21.90 10.93
CA ALA A 34 0.09 -20.88 11.13
C ALA A 34 -0.12 -20.02 9.86
N ARG A 35 0.94 -19.71 9.11
CA ARG A 35 0.83 -19.03 7.81
C ARG A 35 0.09 -19.90 6.78
N LYS A 36 0.42 -21.19 6.68
CA LYS A 36 -0.29 -22.13 5.78
C LYS A 36 -1.78 -22.11 6.07
N THR A 37 -2.18 -22.24 7.34
CA THR A 37 -3.59 -22.16 7.76
C THR A 37 -4.22 -20.81 7.39
N PHE A 38 -3.53 -19.69 7.62
CA PHE A 38 -4.04 -18.36 7.27
C PHE A 38 -4.29 -18.20 5.75
N PHE A 39 -3.35 -18.64 4.90
CA PHE A 39 -3.45 -18.47 3.44
C PHE A 39 -4.30 -19.53 2.72
N SER A 40 -4.60 -20.67 3.37
CA SER A 40 -5.41 -21.74 2.77
C SER A 40 -6.90 -21.69 3.13
N ARG A 41 -7.26 -20.86 4.12
CA ARG A 41 -8.64 -20.66 4.56
C ARG A 41 -9.37 -19.71 3.63
N GLY A 42 -10.38 -20.23 2.91
CA GLY A 42 -11.24 -19.42 2.04
C GLY A 42 -12.28 -18.58 2.78
N ASP A 43 -12.44 -18.79 4.09
CA ASP A 43 -13.35 -18.01 4.96
C ASP A 43 -12.69 -16.77 5.57
N LEU A 44 -11.43 -16.48 5.21
CA LEU A 44 -10.74 -15.25 5.58
C LEU A 44 -10.70 -14.29 4.38
N SER A 45 -11.24 -13.09 4.54
CA SER A 45 -11.26 -12.06 3.50
C SER A 45 -10.09 -11.07 3.67
N PHE A 46 -9.21 -11.04 2.67
CA PHE A 46 -8.17 -10.00 2.61
C PHE A 46 -8.79 -8.62 2.43
N THR A 47 -9.86 -8.50 1.64
CA THR A 47 -10.51 -7.22 1.38
C THR A 47 -11.09 -6.63 2.66
N GLU A 48 -11.82 -7.41 3.46
CA GLU A 48 -12.36 -6.96 4.75
C GLU A 48 -11.24 -6.57 5.73
N GLY A 49 -10.15 -7.36 5.78
CA GLY A 49 -9.01 -7.06 6.64
C GLY A 49 -8.27 -5.77 6.24
N TYR A 50 -8.19 -5.48 4.94
CA TYR A 50 -7.53 -4.29 4.42
C TYR A 50 -8.44 -3.05 4.35
N GLN A 51 -9.76 -3.19 4.36
CA GLN A 51 -10.70 -2.05 4.37
C GLN A 51 -10.39 -1.07 5.52
N LEU A 52 -10.04 -1.61 6.70
CA LEU A 52 -9.61 -0.79 7.83
C LEU A 52 -8.34 0.01 7.53
N LEU A 53 -7.40 -0.54 6.75
CA LEU A 53 -6.11 0.06 6.42
C LEU A 53 -6.20 1.08 5.28
N PHE A 54 -7.23 1.01 4.43
CA PHE A 54 -7.43 1.95 3.34
C PHE A 54 -8.11 3.27 3.75
N GLY A 55 -8.60 3.38 5.00
CA GLY A 55 -8.82 4.65 5.70
C GLY A 55 -9.62 5.77 5.01
N GLY A 56 -10.36 5.48 3.94
CA GLY A 56 -11.04 6.49 3.12
C GLY A 56 -10.45 6.74 1.73
N GLY A 57 -9.64 5.82 1.19
CA GLY A 57 -9.27 5.84 -0.23
C GLY A 57 -10.51 5.89 -1.13
N PRO A 58 -10.52 6.71 -2.19
CA PRO A 58 -11.71 6.92 -3.01
C PRO A 58 -12.18 5.61 -3.63
N SER A 59 -13.47 5.33 -3.52
CA SER A 59 -14.10 4.22 -4.22
C SER A 59 -14.35 4.63 -5.67
N THR A 60 -14.37 3.67 -6.59
CA THR A 60 -14.84 3.92 -7.97
C THR A 60 -16.27 4.46 -8.00
N LYS A 61 -17.06 4.20 -6.95
CA LYS A 61 -18.38 4.79 -6.70
C LYS A 61 -18.35 6.32 -6.60
N ASP A 62 -17.24 6.90 -6.15
CA ASP A 62 -17.07 8.35 -5.99
C ASP A 62 -16.73 9.06 -7.31
N ILE A 63 -16.39 8.29 -8.35
CA ILE A 63 -15.89 8.80 -9.64
C ILE A 63 -16.95 8.66 -10.75
N SER A 64 -17.86 7.68 -10.68
CA SER A 64 -18.92 7.48 -11.69
C SER A 64 -20.19 6.85 -11.09
N GLN A 65 -21.32 7.57 -11.18
CA GLN A 65 -22.63 7.14 -10.67
C GLN A 65 -23.24 5.95 -11.45
N ASP A 66 -22.75 5.65 -12.65
CA ASP A 66 -23.24 4.57 -13.52
C ASP A 66 -22.47 3.24 -13.36
N THR A 67 -21.55 3.15 -12.39
CA THR A 67 -20.82 1.91 -12.15
C THR A 67 -21.73 0.94 -11.39
N PRO A 68 -22.12 -0.22 -11.95
CA PRO A 68 -22.92 -1.19 -11.23
C PRO A 68 -22.20 -1.58 -9.94
N ASP A 69 -22.96 -1.80 -8.87
CA ASP A 69 -22.44 -2.14 -7.55
C ASP A 69 -21.74 -3.51 -7.64
N ARG A 70 -20.44 -3.47 -7.94
CA ARG A 70 -19.61 -4.67 -8.09
C ARG A 70 -19.24 -5.16 -6.71
N ASP A 71 -19.43 -6.45 -6.49
CA ASP A 71 -18.94 -7.16 -5.32
C ASP A 71 -17.43 -6.89 -5.11
N ASP A 72 -16.99 -6.83 -3.86
CA ASP A 72 -15.61 -6.53 -3.47
C ASP A 72 -14.62 -7.51 -4.13
N GLN A 73 -15.04 -8.77 -4.29
CA GLN A 73 -14.25 -9.79 -4.98
C GLN A 73 -14.13 -9.53 -6.47
N GLU A 74 -15.19 -9.00 -7.12
CA GLU A 74 -15.17 -8.60 -8.53
C GLU A 74 -14.28 -7.38 -8.76
N GLN A 75 -14.30 -6.40 -7.85
CA GLN A 75 -13.43 -5.22 -7.93
C GLN A 75 -11.96 -5.61 -7.80
N LEU A 76 -11.60 -6.46 -6.83
CA LEU A 76 -10.24 -6.97 -6.68
C LEU A 76 -9.81 -7.78 -7.91
N SER A 77 -10.68 -8.66 -8.41
CA SER A 77 -10.40 -9.45 -9.61
C SER A 77 -10.20 -8.56 -10.84
N PHE A 78 -11.02 -7.51 -10.99
CA PHE A 78 -10.86 -6.51 -12.03
C PHE A 78 -9.52 -5.79 -11.92
N PHE A 79 -9.16 -5.32 -10.73
CA PHE A 79 -7.88 -4.66 -10.47
C PHE A 79 -6.68 -5.57 -10.81
N LEU A 80 -6.66 -6.80 -10.28
CA LEU A 80 -5.59 -7.77 -10.52
C LEU A 80 -5.47 -8.12 -12.00
N ARG A 81 -6.59 -8.24 -12.74
CA ARG A 81 -6.59 -8.50 -14.18
C ARG A 81 -5.89 -7.39 -14.98
N HIS A 82 -5.98 -6.14 -14.54
CA HIS A 82 -5.33 -5.01 -15.21
C HIS A 82 -3.89 -4.79 -14.71
N LEU A 83 -3.61 -5.10 -13.45
CA LEU A 83 -2.27 -5.00 -12.87
C LEU A 83 -1.33 -6.09 -13.40
N THR A 84 -1.81 -7.33 -13.52
CA THR A 84 -0.97 -8.49 -13.88
C THR A 84 -0.19 -8.30 -15.19
N PRO A 85 -0.79 -7.83 -16.31
CA PRO A 85 -0.06 -7.56 -17.55
C PRO A 85 1.07 -6.54 -17.37
N LEU A 86 0.92 -5.59 -16.44
CA LEU A 86 1.91 -4.56 -16.19
C LEU A 86 3.18 -5.14 -15.53
N LEU A 87 3.02 -6.19 -14.72
CA LEU A 87 4.09 -6.81 -13.95
C LEU A 87 4.73 -8.02 -14.66
N LYS A 88 4.35 -8.33 -15.90
CA LYS A 88 4.93 -9.45 -16.65
C LYS A 88 6.41 -9.21 -16.95
N ASN A 89 7.20 -10.28 -16.82
CA ASN A 89 8.66 -10.24 -17.02
C ASN A 89 9.04 -9.65 -18.40
N ASP A 90 8.39 -10.09 -19.48
CA ASP A 90 8.69 -9.58 -20.83
C ASP A 90 8.51 -8.06 -20.95
N ARG A 91 7.47 -7.52 -20.31
CA ARG A 91 7.21 -6.07 -20.30
C ARG A 91 8.25 -5.34 -19.46
N LEU A 92 8.60 -5.86 -18.30
CA LEU A 92 9.65 -5.28 -17.44
C LEU A 92 11.02 -5.31 -18.12
N ALA A 93 11.34 -6.39 -18.84
CA ALA A 93 12.56 -6.51 -19.64
C ALA A 93 12.60 -5.46 -20.75
N GLN A 94 11.47 -5.24 -21.45
CA GLN A 94 11.36 -4.19 -22.47
C GLN A 94 11.47 -2.78 -21.88
N LEU A 95 10.98 -2.56 -20.65
CA LEU A 95 11.07 -1.27 -19.96
C LEU A 95 12.44 -1.03 -19.30
N THR A 96 13.28 -2.05 -19.16
CA THR A 96 14.57 -1.95 -18.45
C THR A 96 15.45 -0.80 -18.98
N PRO A 97 15.60 -0.58 -20.30
CA PRO A 97 16.36 0.56 -20.80
C PRO A 97 15.80 1.91 -20.33
N ASP A 98 14.49 2.08 -20.33
CA ASP A 98 13.84 3.32 -19.89
C ASP A 98 14.00 3.51 -18.38
N LEU A 99 13.90 2.44 -17.59
CA LEU A 99 14.12 2.49 -16.13
C LEU A 99 15.56 2.89 -15.82
N MET A 100 16.55 2.36 -16.54
CA MET A 100 17.95 2.77 -16.37
C MET A 100 18.17 4.22 -16.78
N SER A 101 17.56 4.67 -17.88
CA SER A 101 17.62 6.07 -18.32
C SER A 101 17.01 7.03 -17.29
N ASP A 102 15.92 6.63 -16.64
CA ASP A 102 15.32 7.40 -15.54
C ASP A 102 16.26 7.53 -14.35
N ILE A 103 16.91 6.44 -13.94
CA ILE A 103 17.90 6.44 -12.86
C ILE A 103 19.04 7.41 -13.22
N GLU A 104 19.63 7.27 -14.41
CA GLU A 104 20.70 8.15 -14.87
C GLU A 104 20.28 9.63 -14.89
N ARG A 105 19.06 9.92 -15.34
CA ARG A 105 18.52 11.27 -15.36
C ARG A 105 18.35 11.86 -13.95
N ASN A 106 17.88 11.08 -12.98
CA ASN A 106 17.83 11.53 -11.58
C ASN A 106 19.23 11.76 -11.02
N MET A 107 20.18 10.88 -11.33
CA MET A 107 21.55 11.01 -10.85
C MET A 107 22.26 12.27 -11.36
N LYS A 108 21.83 12.85 -12.47
CA LYS A 108 22.37 14.14 -12.96
C LYS A 108 22.08 15.30 -12.02
N SER A 109 21.06 15.22 -11.16
CA SER A 109 20.78 16.25 -10.17
C SER A 109 21.52 16.02 -8.85
N TRP A 110 22.30 14.94 -8.74
CA TRP A 110 23.06 14.64 -7.54
C TRP A 110 24.40 15.34 -7.59
N ASP A 111 24.88 15.78 -6.43
CA ASP A 111 26.23 16.32 -6.33
C ASP A 111 27.27 15.22 -6.60
N GLU A 112 28.39 15.57 -7.25
CA GLU A 112 29.48 14.62 -7.55
C GLU A 112 30.06 13.98 -6.28
N THR A 113 30.03 14.71 -5.16
CA THR A 113 30.44 14.25 -3.84
C THR A 113 29.56 14.85 -2.76
N GLY A 114 29.36 14.15 -1.65
CA GLY A 114 28.63 14.71 -0.51
C GLY A 114 27.77 13.69 0.22
N LYS A 115 26.68 14.18 0.80
CA LYS A 115 25.69 13.38 1.52
C LYS A 115 24.30 13.79 1.03
N PHE A 116 23.43 12.82 0.88
CA PHE A 116 22.00 13.05 0.66
C PHE A 116 21.21 12.13 1.57
N ASP A 117 19.93 12.42 1.76
CA ASP A 117 19.03 11.52 2.47
C ASP A 117 18.54 10.42 1.51
N PRO A 118 18.94 9.15 1.70
CA PRO A 118 18.49 8.07 0.84
C PRO A 118 16.98 7.84 0.94
N PHE A 119 16.33 8.20 2.05
CA PHE A 119 14.89 8.08 2.21
C PHE A 119 14.11 9.11 1.38
N GLU A 120 14.73 10.23 0.99
CA GLU A 120 14.12 11.18 0.07
C GLU A 120 14.49 10.84 -1.37
N VAL A 121 15.79 10.75 -1.67
CA VAL A 121 16.28 10.63 -3.05
C VAL A 121 15.94 9.29 -3.69
N MET A 122 16.13 8.18 -2.94
CA MET A 122 15.84 6.86 -3.49
C MET A 122 14.33 6.62 -3.60
N TYR A 123 13.52 7.08 -2.65
CA TYR A 123 12.07 6.92 -2.74
C TYR A 123 11.48 7.72 -3.89
N SER A 124 11.95 8.94 -4.13
CA SER A 124 11.52 9.73 -5.30
C SER A 124 11.89 9.05 -6.62
N THR A 125 13.09 8.48 -6.69
CA THR A 125 13.51 7.68 -7.86
C THR A 125 12.63 6.45 -8.04
N VAL A 126 12.42 5.66 -6.97
CA VAL A 126 11.54 4.47 -6.99
C VAL A 126 10.10 4.82 -7.36
N PHE A 127 9.61 5.98 -6.90
CA PHE A 127 8.29 6.49 -7.25
C PHE A 127 8.18 6.70 -8.77
N GLN A 128 9.12 7.41 -9.40
CA GLN A 128 9.14 7.58 -10.86
C GLN A 128 9.20 6.25 -11.62
N LEU A 129 10.06 5.31 -11.18
CA LEU A 129 10.17 3.98 -11.78
C LEU A 129 8.85 3.20 -11.67
N THR A 130 8.14 3.36 -10.56
CA THR A 130 6.81 2.76 -10.34
C THR A 130 5.77 3.37 -11.28
N ILE A 131 5.77 4.68 -11.46
CA ILE A 131 4.88 5.37 -12.42
C ILE A 131 5.16 4.90 -13.86
N ARG A 132 6.42 4.74 -14.25
CA ARG A 132 6.79 4.17 -15.56
C ARG A 132 6.28 2.74 -15.71
N ALA A 133 6.51 1.90 -14.69
CA ALA A 133 6.02 0.52 -14.68
C ALA A 133 4.49 0.47 -14.72
N ALA A 134 3.78 1.40 -14.07
CA ALA A 134 2.32 1.51 -14.15
C ALA A 134 1.82 1.93 -15.54
N GLY A 135 2.69 2.44 -16.42
CA GLY A 135 2.40 2.79 -17.81
C GLY A 135 2.10 4.27 -18.07
N ALA A 136 2.25 5.14 -17.06
CA ALA A 136 1.99 6.58 -17.20
C ALA A 136 3.25 7.32 -17.69
N ARG A 137 3.59 7.12 -18.97
CA ARG A 137 4.83 7.64 -19.59
C ARG A 137 4.91 9.16 -19.54
N GLU A 138 3.79 9.85 -19.78
CA GLU A 138 3.73 11.32 -19.84
C GLU A 138 4.09 11.99 -18.50
N ILE A 139 3.90 11.24 -17.41
CA ILE A 139 4.30 11.65 -16.06
C ILE A 139 5.75 11.20 -15.83
N ALA A 140 6.06 9.92 -16.08
CA ALA A 140 7.37 9.33 -15.85
C ALA A 140 8.51 10.03 -16.62
N ASP A 141 8.25 10.60 -17.79
CA ASP A 141 9.26 11.27 -18.61
C ASP A 141 9.68 12.66 -18.06
N SER A 142 8.95 13.23 -17.09
CA SER A 142 9.29 14.51 -16.44
C SER A 142 9.51 14.33 -14.94
N VAL A 143 10.71 14.70 -14.48
CA VAL A 143 11.06 14.68 -13.06
C VAL A 143 10.13 15.59 -12.25
N GLU A 144 9.78 16.75 -12.82
CA GLU A 144 8.91 17.75 -12.19
C GLU A 144 7.48 17.23 -12.03
N ARG A 145 6.93 16.58 -13.06
CA ARG A 145 5.58 15.97 -12.99
C ARG A 145 5.54 14.81 -12.02
N CYS A 146 6.56 13.95 -12.02
CA CYS A 146 6.70 12.89 -11.03
C CYS A 146 6.75 13.44 -9.61
N LYS A 147 7.56 14.46 -9.36
CA LYS A 147 7.67 15.10 -8.05
C LYS A 147 6.35 15.71 -7.58
N HIS A 148 5.63 16.37 -8.49
CA HIS A 148 4.32 16.91 -8.15
C HIS A 148 3.30 15.80 -7.79
N LEU A 149 3.28 14.71 -8.56
CA LEU A 149 2.43 13.56 -8.26
C LEU A 149 2.82 12.88 -6.94
N GLU A 150 4.12 12.76 -6.67
CA GLU A 150 4.67 12.23 -5.43
C GLU A 150 4.23 13.08 -4.22
N GLU A 151 4.28 14.41 -4.33
CA GLU A 151 3.79 15.31 -3.28
C GLU A 151 2.30 15.11 -2.98
N LEU A 152 1.49 14.90 -4.01
CA LEU A 152 0.05 14.60 -3.86
C LEU A 152 -0.15 13.23 -3.21
N TYR A 153 0.58 12.22 -3.66
CA TYR A 153 0.55 10.88 -3.09
C TYR A 153 0.88 10.89 -1.60
N TRP A 154 1.98 11.55 -1.20
CA TRP A 154 2.39 11.60 0.20
C TRP A 154 1.43 12.39 1.09
N LYS A 155 0.69 13.36 0.54
CA LYS A 155 -0.39 14.03 1.28
C LYS A 155 -1.49 13.04 1.65
N VAL A 156 -1.90 12.18 0.71
CA VAL A 156 -2.90 11.14 0.96
C VAL A 156 -2.37 10.09 1.95
N GLU A 157 -1.16 9.57 1.71
CA GLU A 157 -0.57 8.53 2.57
C GLU A 157 -0.37 8.97 4.02
N LYS A 158 0.09 10.22 4.23
CA LYS A 158 0.27 10.77 5.60
C LYS A 158 -1.06 10.92 6.35
N GLY A 159 -2.18 10.97 5.63
CA GLY A 159 -3.52 10.97 6.22
C GLY A 159 -3.92 9.63 6.85
N SER A 160 -3.33 8.51 6.40
CA SER A 160 -3.67 7.13 6.81
C SER A 160 -3.03 6.74 8.17
N THR A 161 -3.30 7.53 9.20
CA THR A 161 -2.79 7.29 10.56
C THR A 161 -3.61 6.25 11.31
N ALA A 162 -3.03 5.54 12.30
CA ALA A 162 -3.77 4.58 13.13
C ALA A 162 -5.05 5.18 13.77
N ALA A 163 -5.04 6.47 14.11
CA ALA A 163 -6.22 7.18 14.60
C ALA A 163 -7.30 7.34 13.51
N SER A 164 -6.92 7.73 12.28
CA SER A 164 -7.87 7.83 11.16
C SER A 164 -8.50 6.47 10.79
N LEU A 165 -7.75 5.38 10.94
CA LEU A 165 -8.22 4.03 10.62
C LEU A 165 -9.18 3.50 11.69
N LEU A 166 -8.87 3.71 12.98
CA LEU A 166 -9.67 3.18 14.09
C LEU A 166 -10.83 4.10 14.50
N LEU A 167 -10.74 5.40 14.18
CA LEU A 167 -11.73 6.43 14.53
C LEU A 167 -12.07 7.30 13.29
N PRO A 168 -12.58 6.72 12.20
CA PRO A 168 -12.79 7.44 10.95
C PRO A 168 -13.79 8.60 11.05
N TRP A 169 -14.66 8.60 12.07
CA TRP A 169 -15.60 9.70 12.36
C TRP A 169 -14.97 10.86 13.13
N LEU A 170 -13.76 10.72 13.67
CA LEU A 170 -13.11 11.75 14.45
C LEU A 170 -12.40 12.73 13.51
N PRO A 171 -12.77 14.03 13.49
CA PRO A 171 -12.08 15.01 12.67
C PRO A 171 -10.59 15.05 13.02
N SER A 172 -9.73 14.82 12.03
CA SER A 172 -8.29 14.89 12.19
C SER A 172 -7.69 15.79 11.10
N LYS A 173 -6.45 16.24 11.31
CA LYS A 173 -5.71 17.05 10.34
C LYS A 173 -5.05 16.21 9.23
N ALA A 174 -5.43 14.94 9.10
CA ALA A 174 -5.03 14.08 7.99
C ALA A 174 -5.19 14.81 6.66
#